data_AF-A0AAD5FAM8-F1
#
_entry.id   AF-A0AAD5FAM8-F1
#
_cell.length_a   1.000
_cell.length_b   1.000
_cell.length_c   1.000
_cell.angle_alpha   90.00
_cell.angle_beta   90.00
_cell.angle_gamma   90.00
#
_symmetry.space_group_name_H-M   'P 1'
#
loop_
_entity.id
_entity.type
_entity.pdbx_description
1 polymer ?
#
loop_
_entity_poly.entity_id
_entity_poly.type
_entity_poly.pdbx_seq_one_letter_code
_entity_poly.pdbx_strand_id
1 'polypeptide(L)'
;MNKENESERSLDSVELVKQEVDRISKEEVKTAIKRMKIGMSVGPDDILVEAWRCLGEMAVEFLTRLFNRILEGERMPEEWRRSVLVPIFKNKEDVQTCSNYRGIKLISKTMKLWEKVVEARLREVVTICEQEYVLIIF
;
A
#
# COMPACT_ATOMS: atom_id res chain seq x y z
N MET A 1 13.99 -31.99 9.16
CA MET A 1 14.98 -31.79 8.09
C MET A 1 14.23 -31.79 6.77
N ASN A 2 13.74 -30.62 6.34
CA ASN A 2 13.15 -30.42 5.02
C ASN A 2 13.92 -29.29 4.35
N LYS A 3 14.61 -29.64 3.27
CA LYS A 3 15.28 -28.73 2.35
C LYS A 3 14.27 -28.21 1.31
N GLU A 4 14.61 -27.04 0.77
CA GLU A 4 14.13 -26.45 -0.49
C GLU A 4 12.78 -25.71 -0.45
N ASN A 5 12.87 -24.38 -0.50
CA ASN A 5 12.58 -23.69 -1.76
C ASN A 5 13.36 -22.37 -1.85
N GLU A 6 14.56 -22.45 -2.41
CA GLU A 6 15.32 -21.32 -2.93
C GLU A 6 14.60 -20.79 -4.18
N SER A 7 13.94 -19.65 -4.03
CA SER A 7 13.69 -18.75 -5.16
C SER A 7 14.16 -17.35 -4.79
N GLU A 8 15.41 -17.26 -4.33
CA GLU A 8 16.17 -16.02 -4.40
C GLU A 8 16.50 -15.78 -5.88
N ARG A 9 15.54 -15.22 -6.60
CA ARG A 9 15.79 -14.64 -7.92
C ARG A 9 16.76 -13.48 -7.69
N SER A 10 18.03 -13.69 -8.03
CA SER A 10 19.09 -12.69 -8.01
C SER A 10 18.58 -11.38 -8.63
N LEU A 11 18.50 -10.32 -7.84
CA LEU A 11 18.16 -8.96 -8.29
C LEU A 11 19.34 -8.25 -8.98
N ASP A 12 20.43 -8.98 -9.25
CA ASP A 12 21.74 -8.43 -9.64
C ASP A 12 21.84 -7.95 -11.10
N SER A 13 20.77 -7.99 -11.90
CA SER A 13 20.83 -7.62 -13.32
C SER A 13 19.80 -6.58 -13.77
N VAL A 14 19.22 -5.80 -12.84
CA VAL A 14 18.38 -4.67 -13.25
C VAL A 14 19.28 -3.45 -13.47
N GLU A 15 19.46 -3.03 -14.73
CA GLU A 15 20.10 -1.77 -15.04
C GLU A 15 19.31 -0.64 -14.37
N LEU A 16 19.89 -0.03 -13.33
CA LEU A 16 19.29 1.10 -12.64
C LEU A 16 19.27 2.29 -13.59
N VAL A 17 18.11 2.54 -14.20
CA VAL A 17 17.84 3.78 -14.91
C VAL A 17 17.95 4.90 -13.89
N LYS A 18 19.02 5.70 -13.97
CA LYS A 18 19.20 6.90 -13.15
C LYS A 18 18.27 8.00 -13.68
N GLN A 19 16.98 7.85 -13.39
CA GLN A 19 16.03 8.93 -13.55
C GLN A 19 15.96 9.66 -12.21
N GLU A 20 16.23 10.97 -12.22
CA GLU A 20 15.96 11.81 -11.05
C GLU A 20 14.44 11.80 -10.81
N VAL A 21 14.04 11.37 -9.61
CA VAL A 21 12.63 11.39 -9.20
C VAL A 21 12.42 12.67 -8.40
N ASP A 22 11.50 13.52 -8.87
CA ASP A 22 11.16 14.76 -8.19
C ASP A 22 10.65 14.50 -6.76
N ARG A 23 10.78 15.50 -5.87
CA ARG A 23 10.20 15.41 -4.53
C ARG A 23 8.68 15.33 -4.59
N ILE A 24 8.07 14.62 -3.63
CA ILE A 24 6.63 14.59 -3.43
C ILE A 24 6.15 15.94 -2.90
N SER A 25 5.17 16.53 -3.59
CA SER A 25 4.53 17.79 -3.23
C SER A 25 3.41 17.59 -2.19
N LYS A 26 3.04 18.67 -1.50
CA LYS A 26 1.91 18.64 -0.55
C LYS A 26 0.60 18.41 -1.27
N GLU A 27 0.47 18.89 -2.49
CA GLU A 27 -0.71 18.80 -3.34
C GLU A 27 -1.01 17.34 -3.72
N GLU A 28 0.02 16.56 -4.03
CA GLU A 28 -0.09 15.12 -4.26
C GLU A 28 -0.61 14.40 -3.02
N VAL A 29 -0.04 14.70 -1.85
CA VAL A 29 -0.46 14.12 -0.57
C VAL A 29 -1.90 14.51 -0.23
N LYS A 30 -2.26 15.80 -0.37
CA LYS A 30 -3.63 16.30 -0.18
C LYS A 30 -4.62 15.56 -1.09
N THR A 31 -4.25 15.38 -2.36
CA THR A 31 -5.08 14.68 -3.33
C THR A 31 -5.24 13.21 -2.96
N ALA A 32 -4.16 12.55 -2.53
CA ALA A 32 -4.20 11.16 -2.09
C ALA A 32 -5.10 10.98 -0.86
N ILE A 33 -4.99 11.83 0.17
CA ILE A 33 -5.86 11.79 1.38
C ILE A 33 -7.34 11.95 1.00
N LYS A 34 -7.65 12.88 0.09
CA LYS A 34 -9.02 13.10 -0.39
C LYS A 34 -9.59 11.89 -1.13
N ARG A 35 -8.75 11.16 -1.87
CA ARG A 35 -9.15 9.96 -2.63
C ARG A 35 -9.27 8.70 -1.77
N MET A 36 -8.73 8.68 -0.54
CA MET A 36 -8.87 7.53 0.36
C MET A 36 -10.33 7.32 0.80
N LYS A 37 -10.76 6.07 0.87
CA LYS A 37 -12.09 5.68 1.38
C LYS A 37 -12.12 5.77 2.91
N ILE A 38 -13.18 6.41 3.43
CA ILE A 38 -13.52 6.49 4.86
C ILE A 38 -14.24 5.21 5.33
N GLY A 39 -14.18 4.91 6.62
CA GLY A 39 -14.88 3.77 7.24
C GLY A 39 -14.19 2.43 7.00
N MET A 40 -12.90 2.47 6.66
CA MET A 40 -12.09 1.28 6.44
C MET A 40 -11.48 0.82 7.77
N SER A 41 -11.46 -0.49 8.03
CA SER A 41 -10.79 -1.07 9.21
C SER A 41 -9.31 -0.69 9.28
N VAL A 42 -8.78 -0.44 10.47
CA VAL A 42 -7.37 -0.11 10.70
C VAL A 42 -6.42 -1.23 10.29
N GLY A 43 -5.18 -0.86 10.01
CA GLY A 43 -4.07 -1.81 9.87
C GLY A 43 -3.42 -2.14 11.22
N PRO A 44 -2.26 -2.82 11.20
CA PRO A 44 -1.48 -3.10 12.42
C PRO A 44 -0.94 -1.86 13.15
N ASP A 45 -1.03 -0.69 12.54
CA ASP A 45 -0.61 0.60 13.09
C ASP A 45 -1.74 1.34 13.82
N ASP A 46 -2.97 0.82 13.81
CA ASP A 46 -4.16 1.41 14.41
C ASP A 46 -4.51 2.83 13.92
N ILE A 47 -3.98 3.23 12.75
CA ILE A 47 -4.24 4.55 12.17
C ILE A 47 -5.40 4.48 11.15
N LEU A 48 -6.43 5.28 11.41
CA LEU A 48 -7.57 5.50 10.51
C LEU A 48 -7.27 6.57 9.45
N VAL A 49 -7.96 6.52 8.32
CA VAL A 49 -7.89 7.56 7.26
C VAL A 49 -8.40 8.89 7.80
N GLU A 50 -9.41 8.81 8.64
CA GLU A 50 -10.08 9.90 9.34
C GLU A 50 -9.09 10.69 10.20
N ALA A 51 -8.10 10.03 10.82
CA ALA A 51 -7.05 10.71 11.58
C ALA A 51 -6.28 11.71 10.70
N TRP A 52 -5.91 11.30 9.48
CA TRP A 52 -5.23 12.18 8.53
C TRP A 52 -6.11 13.34 8.06
N ARG A 53 -7.41 13.11 7.89
CA ARG A 53 -8.36 14.16 7.52
C ARG A 53 -8.58 15.16 8.66
N CYS A 54 -8.70 14.68 9.89
CA CYS A 54 -8.88 15.52 11.09
C CYS A 54 -7.66 16.39 11.37
N LEU A 55 -6.45 15.86 11.18
CA LEU A 55 -5.21 16.60 11.37
C LEU A 55 -4.95 17.67 10.28
N GLY A 56 -5.63 17.60 9.14
CA GLY A 56 -5.59 18.62 8.09
C GLY A 56 -4.18 18.91 7.58
N GLU A 57 -3.77 20.18 7.60
CA GLU A 57 -2.47 20.60 7.07
C GLU A 57 -1.28 20.00 7.84
N MET A 58 -1.43 19.74 9.15
CA MET A 58 -0.37 19.09 9.94
C MET A 58 -0.08 17.68 9.43
N ALA A 59 -1.12 16.93 9.08
CA ALA A 59 -0.96 15.62 8.47
C ALA A 59 -0.26 15.72 7.12
N VAL A 60 -0.65 16.68 6.28
CA VAL A 60 -0.02 16.87 4.98
C VAL A 60 1.47 17.16 5.12
N GLU A 61 1.84 18.08 6.01
CA GLU A 61 3.25 18.41 6.26
C GLU A 61 4.05 17.19 6.72
N PHE A 62 3.53 16.48 7.73
CA PHE A 62 4.18 15.29 8.28
C PHE A 62 4.34 14.19 7.23
N LEU A 63 3.28 13.87 6.51
CA LEU A 63 3.26 12.81 5.50
C LEU A 63 4.15 13.16 4.32
N THR A 64 4.15 14.41 3.86
CA THR A 64 5.03 14.87 2.77
C THR A 64 6.50 14.69 3.15
N ARG A 65 6.88 15.05 4.39
CA ARG A 65 8.24 14.85 4.88
C ARG A 65 8.60 13.37 5.00
N LEU A 66 7.70 12.56 5.57
CA LEU A 66 7.90 11.11 5.69
C LEU A 66 8.08 10.45 4.33
N PHE A 67 7.22 10.78 3.37
CA PHE A 67 7.23 10.23 2.03
C PHE A 67 8.49 10.60 1.26
N ASN A 68 8.94 11.85 1.34
CA ASN A 68 10.20 12.25 0.71
C ASN A 68 11.41 11.55 1.33
N ARG A 69 11.45 11.35 2.66
CA ARG A 69 12.51 10.57 3.31
C ARG A 69 12.58 9.15 2.78
N ILE A 70 11.43 8.48 2.66
CA ILE A 70 11.34 7.13 2.08
C ILE A 70 11.80 7.14 0.62
N LEU A 71 11.43 8.17 -0.16
CA LEU A 71 11.84 8.32 -1.56
C LEU A 71 13.36 8.50 -1.71
N GLU A 72 13.98 9.23 -0.79
CA GLU A 72 15.43 9.49 -0.72
C GLU A 72 16.24 8.27 -0.24
N GLY A 73 15.59 7.14 0.01
CA GLY A 73 16.25 5.88 0.37
C GLY A 73 16.22 5.55 1.86
N GLU A 74 15.53 6.33 2.70
CA GLU A 74 15.25 5.88 4.07
C GLU A 74 14.32 4.66 4.06
N ARG A 75 14.45 3.82 5.10
CA ARG A 75 13.63 2.61 5.21
C ARG A 75 12.18 2.98 5.51
N MET A 76 11.25 2.30 4.83
CA MET A 76 9.85 2.29 5.24
C MET A 76 9.67 1.78 6.68
N PRO A 77 8.66 2.28 7.41
CA PRO A 77 8.27 1.74 8.72
C PRO A 77 8.07 0.23 8.68
N GLU A 78 8.46 -0.47 9.74
CA GLU A 78 8.32 -1.93 9.81
C GLU A 78 6.86 -2.36 9.81
N GLU A 79 5.98 -1.55 10.40
CA GLU A 79 4.52 -1.69 10.41
C GLU A 79 3.95 -1.86 9.00
N TRP A 80 4.53 -1.18 8.00
CA TRP A 80 4.06 -1.25 6.62
C TRP A 80 4.38 -2.60 5.97
N ARG A 81 5.38 -3.32 6.48
CA ARG A 81 5.69 -4.69 6.03
C ARG A 81 4.77 -5.74 6.68
N ARG A 82 3.99 -5.36 7.69
CA ARG A 82 3.10 -6.26 8.42
C ARG A 82 1.65 -6.12 7.97
N SER A 83 0.89 -7.19 8.19
CA SER A 83 -0.54 -7.22 7.93
C SER A 83 -1.24 -8.22 8.82
N VAL A 84 -2.50 -7.96 9.16
CA VAL A 84 -3.34 -8.94 9.87
C VAL A 84 -4.27 -9.62 8.86
N LEU A 85 -4.26 -10.96 8.82
CA LEU A 85 -5.20 -11.74 8.02
C LEU A 85 -6.42 -12.08 8.88
N VAL A 86 -7.58 -11.54 8.52
CA VAL A 86 -8.85 -11.80 9.22
C VAL A 86 -9.74 -12.68 8.34
N PRO A 87 -10.06 -13.92 8.76
CA PRO A 87 -11.00 -14.76 8.03
C PRO A 87 -12.44 -14.25 8.22
N ILE A 88 -13.12 -13.92 7.14
CA ILE A 88 -14.53 -13.54 7.13
C ILE A 88 -15.35 -14.68 6.56
N PHE A 89 -16.33 -15.12 7.34
CA PHE A 89 -17.23 -16.19 6.95
C PHE A 89 -18.19 -15.71 5.84
N LYS A 90 -18.34 -16.52 4.78
CA LYS A 90 -19.19 -16.20 3.61
C LYS A 90 -20.68 -16.49 3.83
N ASN A 91 -21.12 -16.78 5.07
CA ASN A 91 -22.48 -17.23 5.39
C ASN A 91 -22.91 -18.45 4.55
N LYS A 92 -22.01 -19.42 4.38
CA LYS A 92 -22.28 -20.70 3.70
C LYS A 92 -22.41 -21.83 4.71
N GLU A 93 -23.32 -22.77 4.49
CA GLU A 93 -23.69 -23.94 5.33
C GLU A 93 -22.85 -24.18 6.60
N ASP A 94 -21.61 -24.66 6.47
CA ASP A 94 -20.80 -25.13 7.60
C ASP A 94 -19.65 -24.17 7.96
N VAL A 95 -19.60 -23.77 9.23
CA VAL A 95 -18.56 -22.92 9.84
C VAL A 95 -17.23 -23.65 10.03
N GLN A 96 -17.19 -24.98 10.02
CA GLN A 96 -15.95 -25.74 10.20
C GLN A 96 -15.16 -25.89 8.89
N THR A 97 -15.81 -25.65 7.76
CA THR A 97 -15.19 -25.78 6.43
C THR A 97 -14.37 -24.53 6.07
N CYS A 98 -13.04 -24.66 5.99
CA CYS A 98 -12.13 -23.52 5.72
C CYS A 98 -12.43 -22.76 4.41
N SER A 99 -12.91 -23.44 3.36
CA SER A 99 -13.22 -22.82 2.05
C SER A 99 -14.42 -21.84 2.12
N ASN A 100 -15.21 -21.92 3.19
CA ASN A 100 -16.33 -21.00 3.47
C ASN A 100 -15.88 -19.66 4.05
N TYR A 101 -14.57 -19.47 4.29
CA TYR A 101 -14.00 -18.18 4.66
C TYR A 101 -13.37 -17.48 3.47
N ARG A 102 -13.31 -16.16 3.56
CA ARG A 102 -12.45 -15.30 2.74
C ARG A 102 -11.51 -14.57 3.68
N GLY A 103 -10.21 -14.69 3.45
CA GLY A 103 -9.23 -13.85 4.14
C GLY A 103 -9.36 -12.40 3.67
N ILE A 104 -9.43 -11.46 4.61
CA ILE A 104 -9.21 -10.04 4.36
C ILE A 104 -7.90 -9.64 5.00
N LYS A 105 -7.06 -8.95 4.23
CA LYS A 105 -5.77 -8.45 4.69
C LYS A 105 -5.93 -7.01 5.19
N LEU A 106 -5.72 -6.81 6.49
CA LEU A 106 -5.66 -5.49 7.10
C LEU A 106 -4.23 -4.97 7.06
N ILE A 107 -4.05 -3.77 6.51
CA ILE A 107 -2.75 -3.13 6.28
C ILE A 107 -2.82 -1.65 6.63
N SER A 108 -1.64 -1.10 6.92
CA SER A 108 -1.46 0.31 7.29
C SER A 108 -2.14 1.25 6.29
N LYS A 109 -2.91 2.21 6.81
CA LYS A 109 -3.53 3.24 5.98
C LYS A 109 -2.51 4.22 5.44
N THR A 110 -1.44 4.46 6.17
CA THR A 110 -0.32 5.29 5.75
C THR A 110 0.45 4.65 4.60
N MET A 111 0.67 3.32 4.66
CA MET A 111 1.22 2.57 3.53
C MET A 111 0.33 2.67 2.29
N LYS A 112 -0.98 2.48 2.46
CA LYS A 112 -1.95 2.64 1.36
C LYS A 112 -1.97 4.04 0.77
N LEU A 113 -1.75 5.05 1.60
CA LEU A 113 -1.64 6.44 1.15
C LEU A 113 -0.36 6.66 0.34
N TRP A 114 0.77 6.13 0.79
CA TRP A 114 2.03 6.13 0.03
C TRP A 114 1.86 5.45 -1.32
N GLU A 115 1.27 4.25 -1.36
CA GLU A 115 0.97 3.53 -2.59
C GLU A 115 0.15 4.39 -3.57
N LYS A 116 -0.84 5.15 -3.07
CA LYS A 116 -1.66 6.03 -3.91
C LYS A 116 -0.88 7.18 -4.54
N VAL A 117 0.10 7.74 -3.82
CA VAL A 117 0.97 8.79 -4.37
C VAL A 117 1.88 8.20 -5.44
N VAL A 118 2.53 7.07 -5.16
CA VAL A 118 3.41 6.39 -6.12
C VAL A 118 2.64 5.91 -7.36
N GLU A 119 1.46 5.33 -7.17
CA GLU A 119 0.57 4.91 -8.26
C GLU A 119 0.22 6.09 -9.17
N ALA A 120 -0.10 7.26 -8.60
CA ALA A 120 -0.43 8.44 -9.40
C ALA A 120 0.75 8.87 -10.27
N ARG A 121 1.96 8.93 -9.72
CA ARG A 121 3.18 9.26 -10.49
C ARG A 121 3.49 8.24 -11.57
N LEU A 122 3.38 6.95 -11.25
CA LEU A 122 3.64 5.88 -12.21
C LEU A 122 2.66 5.95 -13.40
N ARG A 123 1.40 6.30 -13.16
CA ARG A 123 0.41 6.46 -14.24
C ARG A 123 0.70 7.61 -15.20
N GLU A 124 1.46 8.62 -14.76
CA GLU A 124 1.87 9.74 -15.64
C GLU A 124 3.03 9.34 -16.54
N VAL A 125 3.89 8.43 -16.09
CA VAL A 125 5.07 7.97 -16.84
C VAL A 125 4.76 6.75 -17.71
N VAL A 126 3.87 5.88 -17.26
CA VAL A 126 3.54 4.61 -17.93
C VAL A 126 2.30 4.78 -18.80
N THR A 127 2.48 4.64 -20.11
CA THR A 127 1.35 4.43 -21.03
C THR A 127 0.92 2.97 -20.93
N ILE A 128 -0.23 2.71 -20.31
CA ILE A 128 -0.81 1.37 -20.30
C ILE A 128 -1.37 1.13 -21.71
N CYS A 129 -0.65 0.38 -22.54
CA CYS A 129 -1.25 -0.22 -23.72
C CYS A 129 -2.35 -1.17 -23.23
N GLU A 130 -3.58 -1.02 -23.72
CA GLU A 130 -4.70 -1.88 -23.36
C GLU A 130 -4.40 -3.33 -23.78
N GLN A 131 -3.82 -4.08 -22.85
CA GLN A 131 -3.96 -5.52 -22.80
C GLN A 131 -4.77 -5.78 -21.53
N GLU A 132 -6.02 -6.16 -21.76
CA GLU A 132 -7.03 -6.58 -20.80
C GLU A 132 -6.43 -7.33 -19.60
N TYR A 133 -6.33 -6.67 -18.45
CA TYR A 133 -6.15 -7.36 -17.17
C TYR A 133 -7.38 -7.11 -16.30
N VAL A 134 -8.35 -7.99 -16.53
CA VAL A 134 -9.37 -8.37 -15.56
C VAL A 134 -8.70 -8.88 -14.28
N LEU A 135 -9.27 -8.49 -13.14
CA LEU A 135 -8.98 -8.92 -11.76
C LEU A 135 -7.63 -8.44 -11.16
N ILE A 136 -7.72 -7.51 -10.20
CA ILE A 136 -7.34 -7.71 -8.78
C ILE A 136 -8.01 -6.56 -8.00
N ILE A 137 -9.24 -6.81 -7.52
CA ILE A 137 -9.81 -6.14 -6.35
C ILE A 137 -10.43 -7.27 -5.52
N PHE A 138 -9.72 -7.69 -4.47
CA PHE A 138 -10.32 -8.36 -3.33
C PHE A 138 -9.52 -8.05 -2.06
#